data_AF-B8CBL0-F1
#
_entry.id   AF-B8CBL0-F1
#
_cell.length_a   1.000
_cell.length_b   1.000
_cell.length_c   1.000
_cell.angle_alpha   90.00
_cell.angle_beta   90.00
_cell.angle_gamma   90.00
#
_symmetry.space_group_name_H-M   'P 1'
#
loop_
_entity.id
_entity.type
_entity.pdbx_description
1 polymer ?
#
loop_
_entity_poly.entity_id
_entity_poly.type
_entity_poly.pdbx_seq_one_letter_code
_entity_poly.pdbx_strand_id
1 'polypeptide(L)'
;ALFSVYDGHGDGGELVSQYALGEVARLLEGRLLSEFGGKSGDMIKQAFRDTFVKVDRGLLDEADIEPLYAGTTACVVLMRQNKLYISNAGDSRAVLARRKKSIDYDANDGITVPLSIDQNPDSPGEQERIIQAGGFVSPPPEPGLSSRVWLDSSHTQIGLAMARSIGDHAVKGVGVIAEPVVTVHTVEKGDEFMILATDGVWEFLSSEDAVDIV
;
A
#
# COMPACT_ATOMS: atom_id res chain seq x y z
N ALA A 1 13.93 11.57 -1.75
CA ALA A 1 12.57 12.10 -1.94
C ALA A 1 11.58 11.06 -1.44
N LEU A 2 10.44 11.50 -0.91
CA LEU A 2 9.35 10.63 -0.45
C LEU A 2 8.10 10.98 -1.26
N PHE A 3 7.45 9.97 -1.82
CA PHE A 3 6.20 10.08 -2.58
C PHE A 3 5.20 9.12 -1.97
N SER A 4 3.93 9.48 -1.90
CA SER A 4 2.94 8.63 -1.26
C SER A 4 1.52 8.93 -1.72
N VAL A 5 0.69 7.89 -1.73
CA VAL A 5 -0.77 7.99 -1.85
C VAL A 5 -1.43 7.21 -0.71
N TYR A 6 -2.56 7.72 -0.25
CA TYR A 6 -3.36 7.17 0.84
C TYR A 6 -4.82 7.21 0.40
N ASP A 7 -5.52 6.09 0.48
CA ASP A 7 -6.94 6.00 0.18
C ASP A 7 -7.71 5.83 1.50
N GLY A 8 -8.41 6.87 1.94
CA GLY A 8 -9.16 6.86 3.20
C GLY A 8 -10.58 6.33 3.00
N HIS A 9 -11.03 5.45 3.90
CA HIS A 9 -12.35 4.83 3.85
C HIS A 9 -12.98 4.70 5.25
N GLY A 10 -14.28 4.42 5.27
CA GLY A 10 -15.09 4.50 6.48
C GLY A 10 -15.38 5.95 6.89
N ASP A 11 -16.27 6.11 7.86
CA ASP A 11 -16.61 7.43 8.41
C ASP A 11 -15.41 7.98 9.19
N GLY A 12 -14.79 9.07 8.69
CA GLY A 12 -13.54 9.62 9.23
C GLY A 12 -12.25 9.08 8.59
N GLY A 13 -12.34 8.33 7.48
CA GLY A 13 -11.17 7.83 6.75
C GLY A 13 -10.23 8.94 6.23
N GLU A 14 -10.76 10.12 5.95
CA GLU A 14 -9.99 11.31 5.60
C GLU A 14 -9.10 11.80 6.75
N LEU A 15 -9.54 11.62 8.01
CA LEU A 15 -8.73 11.97 9.19
C LEU A 15 -7.63 10.92 9.41
N VAL A 16 -7.96 9.64 9.25
CA VAL A 16 -7.01 8.52 9.36
C VAL A 16 -5.90 8.67 8.30
N SER A 17 -6.26 8.96 7.05
CA SER A 17 -5.30 9.19 5.96
C SER A 17 -4.44 10.43 6.16
N GLN A 18 -5.00 11.55 6.63
CA GLN A 18 -4.23 12.75 6.95
C GLN A 18 -3.22 12.51 8.09
N TYR A 19 -3.66 11.83 9.15
CA TYR A 19 -2.78 11.43 10.25
C TYR A 19 -1.66 10.51 9.75
N ALA A 20 -1.99 9.49 8.97
CA ALA A 20 -1.02 8.56 8.42
C ALA A 20 0.01 9.27 7.51
N LEU A 21 -0.43 10.19 6.66
CA LEU A 21 0.45 11.01 5.82
C LEU A 21 1.49 11.77 6.65
N GLY A 22 1.03 12.49 7.69
CA GLY A 22 1.90 13.28 8.56
C GLY A 22 2.89 12.42 9.36
N GLU A 23 2.37 11.39 10.04
CA GLU A 23 3.16 10.60 10.97
C GLU A 23 4.10 9.61 10.28
N VAL A 24 3.72 9.03 9.14
CA VAL A 24 4.64 8.18 8.35
C VAL A 24 5.85 9.00 7.91
N ALA A 25 5.63 10.20 7.35
CA ALA A 25 6.72 11.07 6.90
C ALA A 25 7.63 11.46 8.06
N ARG A 26 7.06 11.92 9.18
CA ARG A 26 7.78 12.37 10.37
C ARG A 26 8.61 11.25 11.00
N LEU A 27 8.04 10.07 11.18
CA LEU A 27 8.71 8.93 11.80
C LEU A 27 9.80 8.33 10.90
N LEU A 28 9.56 8.23 9.59
CA LEU A 28 10.58 7.80 8.64
C LEU A 28 11.74 8.79 8.60
N GLU A 29 11.45 10.10 8.50
CA GLU A 29 12.49 11.12 8.53
C GLU A 29 13.34 11.01 9.81
N GLY A 30 12.69 10.92 10.98
CA GLY A 30 13.39 10.74 12.26
C GLY A 30 14.31 9.51 12.28
N ARG A 31 13.82 8.34 11.83
CA ARG A 31 14.60 7.08 11.78
C ARG A 31 15.71 7.09 10.75
N LEU A 32 15.55 7.86 9.68
CA LEU A 32 16.57 8.04 8.66
C LEU A 32 17.65 9.02 9.17
N LEU A 33 17.24 10.13 9.81
CA LEU A 33 18.10 11.17 10.43
C LEU A 33 18.95 10.68 11.61
N SER A 34 18.34 9.96 12.56
CA SER A 34 18.98 9.60 13.83
C SER A 34 20.06 8.52 13.70
N GLU A 35 20.06 7.76 12.60
CA GLU A 35 20.87 6.55 12.44
C GLU A 35 21.80 6.64 11.21
N PHE A 36 22.19 7.85 10.81
CA PHE A 36 22.95 8.12 9.58
C PHE A 36 24.42 7.68 9.63
N GLY A 37 24.63 6.39 9.35
CA GLY A 37 25.91 5.80 8.95
C GLY A 37 25.70 4.58 8.07
N GLY A 38 25.35 4.76 6.79
CA GLY A 38 25.40 3.66 5.81
C GLY A 38 24.39 2.52 6.03
N LYS A 39 23.16 2.81 6.47
CA LYS A 39 22.11 1.78 6.59
C LYS A 39 21.99 0.91 5.34
N SER A 40 22.05 -0.41 5.55
CA SER A 40 21.73 -1.42 4.56
C SER A 40 20.28 -1.27 4.10
N GLY A 41 19.98 -1.80 2.90
CA GLY A 41 18.60 -1.80 2.39
C GLY A 41 17.60 -2.46 3.34
N ASP A 42 18.03 -3.43 4.14
CA ASP A 42 17.16 -4.14 5.08
C ASP A 42 16.75 -3.29 6.27
N MET A 43 17.63 -2.41 6.76
CA MET A 43 17.25 -1.45 7.81
C MET A 43 16.19 -0.46 7.34
N ILE A 44 16.22 -0.06 6.06
CA ILE A 44 15.18 0.83 5.49
C ILE A 44 13.86 0.07 5.40
N LYS A 45 13.88 -1.19 4.93
CA LYS A 45 12.67 -2.03 4.91
C LYS A 45 12.08 -2.20 6.31
N GLN A 46 12.93 -2.44 7.31
CA GLN A 46 12.46 -2.55 8.70
C GLN A 46 11.91 -1.22 9.22
N ALA A 47 12.55 -0.09 8.89
CA ALA A 47 12.04 1.22 9.28
C ALA A 47 10.64 1.50 8.72
N PHE A 48 10.34 1.07 7.48
CA PHE A 48 8.98 1.14 6.93
C PHE A 48 7.99 0.31 7.73
N ARG A 49 8.32 -0.96 8.00
CA ARG A 49 7.46 -1.87 8.78
C ARG A 49 7.14 -1.32 10.17
N ASP A 50 8.19 -0.95 10.90
CA ASP A 50 8.07 -0.40 12.24
C ASP A 50 7.30 0.92 12.26
N THR A 51 7.42 1.71 11.18
CA THR A 51 6.71 3.00 11.09
C THR A 51 5.22 2.78 10.89
N PHE A 52 4.80 1.96 9.94
CA PHE A 52 3.37 1.73 9.69
C PHE A 52 2.68 1.12 10.91
N VAL A 53 3.30 0.13 11.56
CA VAL A 53 2.78 -0.47 12.80
C VAL A 53 2.71 0.57 13.94
N LYS A 54 3.68 1.49 14.03
CA LYS A 54 3.67 2.56 15.04
C LYS A 54 2.59 3.60 14.76
N VAL A 55 2.39 3.97 13.50
CA VAL A 55 1.34 4.91 13.07
C VAL A 55 -0.04 4.33 13.37
N ASP A 56 -0.28 3.08 12.98
CA ASP A 56 -1.53 2.35 13.24
C ASP A 56 -1.89 2.34 14.73
N ARG A 57 -0.94 1.99 15.60
CA ARG A 57 -1.16 2.04 17.05
C ARG A 57 -1.38 3.44 17.59
N GLY A 58 -0.68 4.44 17.05
CA GLY A 58 -0.78 5.82 17.49
C GLY A 58 -2.17 6.43 17.25
N LEU A 59 -2.94 5.92 16.28
CA LEU A 59 -4.33 6.34 16.06
C LEU A 59 -5.21 6.17 17.32
N LEU A 60 -4.91 5.17 18.16
CA LEU A 60 -5.67 4.93 19.38
C LEU A 60 -5.46 6.01 20.45
N ASP A 61 -4.42 6.83 20.31
CA ASP A 61 -4.11 7.94 21.22
C ASP A 61 -4.68 9.28 20.72
N GLU A 62 -5.23 9.34 19.51
CA GLU A 62 -5.76 10.55 18.89
C GLU A 62 -7.24 10.76 19.25
N ALA A 63 -7.54 11.82 20.01
CA ALA A 63 -8.88 12.05 20.57
C ALA A 63 -9.96 12.34 19.51
N ASP A 64 -9.56 12.90 18.36
CA ASP A 64 -10.47 13.34 17.30
C ASP A 64 -10.61 12.31 16.16
N ILE A 65 -10.00 11.13 16.29
CA ILE A 65 -10.02 10.07 15.27
C ILE A 65 -10.62 8.79 15.87
N GLU A 66 -11.62 8.22 15.19
CA GLU A 66 -12.22 6.93 15.56
C GLU A 66 -11.74 5.85 14.57
N PRO A 67 -10.66 5.10 14.87
CA PRO A 67 -10.04 4.19 13.91
C PRO A 67 -10.64 2.78 13.95
N LEU A 68 -11.75 2.56 14.67
CA LEU A 68 -12.38 1.24 14.77
C LEU A 68 -12.95 0.76 13.43
N TYR A 69 -13.63 1.65 12.70
CA TYR A 69 -14.26 1.37 11.41
C TYR A 69 -13.81 2.29 10.28
N ALA A 70 -12.81 3.13 10.57
CA ALA A 70 -12.18 4.02 9.60
C ALA A 70 -10.73 3.59 9.38
N GLY A 71 -10.29 3.66 8.13
CA GLY A 71 -9.01 3.14 7.71
C GLY A 71 -8.45 3.87 6.52
N THR A 72 -7.20 3.54 6.19
CA THR A 72 -6.57 4.00 4.97
C THR A 72 -5.59 2.98 4.41
N THR A 73 -5.51 2.91 3.09
CA THR A 73 -4.35 2.32 2.40
C THR A 73 -3.14 3.23 2.59
N ALA A 74 -1.95 2.70 2.33
CA ALA A 74 -0.74 3.52 2.21
C ALA A 74 0.25 2.90 1.22
N CYS A 75 0.47 3.58 0.10
CA CYS A 75 1.53 3.25 -0.85
C CYS A 75 2.59 4.35 -0.81
N VAL A 76 3.77 4.04 -0.28
CA VAL A 76 4.84 5.01 0.01
C VAL A 76 6.13 4.60 -0.68
N VAL A 77 6.73 5.51 -1.43
CA VAL A 77 7.99 5.31 -2.14
C VAL A 77 9.05 6.26 -1.64
N LEU A 78 10.13 5.70 -1.07
CA LEU A 78 11.36 6.43 -0.75
C LEU A 78 12.37 6.24 -1.88
N MET A 79 12.68 7.33 -2.58
CA MET A 79 13.82 7.38 -3.49
C MET A 79 15.07 7.82 -2.74
N ARG A 80 16.07 6.94 -2.69
CA ARG A 80 17.38 7.18 -2.08
C ARG A 80 18.48 6.66 -2.99
N GLN A 81 19.38 7.56 -3.41
CA GLN A 81 20.40 7.27 -4.42
C GLN A 81 19.74 6.71 -5.69
N ASN A 82 20.17 5.54 -6.18
CA ASN A 82 19.59 4.86 -7.33
C ASN A 82 18.59 3.76 -6.94
N LYS A 83 18.00 3.80 -5.74
CA LYS A 83 17.03 2.81 -5.28
C LYS A 83 15.69 3.46 -4.95
N LEU A 84 14.62 2.78 -5.35
CA LEU A 84 13.26 3.02 -4.90
C LEU A 84 12.93 1.95 -3.86
N TYR A 85 12.53 2.37 -2.67
CA TYR A 85 11.98 1.50 -1.64
C TYR A 85 10.48 1.72 -1.62
N ILE A 86 9.71 0.70 -1.98
CA ILE A 86 8.26 0.78 -2.14
C ILE A 86 7.62 0.02 -0.99
N SER A 87 6.79 0.68 -0.21
CA SER A 87 6.10 0.16 0.97
C SER A 87 4.61 0.27 0.74
N ASN A 88 3.90 -0.86 0.66
CA ASN A 88 2.47 -0.91 0.38
C ASN A 88 1.70 -1.63 1.49
N ALA A 89 0.62 -1.01 1.96
CA ALA A 89 -0.42 -1.62 2.77
C ALA A 89 -1.78 -1.26 2.15
N GLY A 90 -2.43 -2.23 1.50
CA GLY A 90 -3.73 -2.07 0.84
C GLY A 90 -3.68 -2.39 -0.65
N ASP A 91 -4.62 -1.83 -1.38
CA ASP A 91 -4.87 -2.01 -2.82
C ASP A 91 -4.53 -0.75 -3.66
N SER A 92 -3.97 0.28 -3.04
CA SER A 92 -3.21 1.29 -3.78
C SER A 92 -1.96 0.66 -4.41
N ARG A 93 -1.51 1.22 -5.54
CA ARG A 93 -0.47 0.59 -6.37
C ARG A 93 0.57 1.59 -6.88
N ALA A 94 1.82 1.10 -6.93
CA ALA A 94 2.95 1.74 -7.59
C ALA A 94 3.40 0.93 -8.81
N VAL A 95 3.54 1.61 -9.94
CA VAL A 95 3.94 1.04 -11.24
C VAL A 95 5.03 1.92 -11.85
N LEU A 96 6.00 1.30 -12.55
CA LEU A 96 7.09 2.00 -13.23
C LEU A 96 6.98 1.78 -14.75
N ALA A 97 7.11 2.85 -15.51
CA ALA A 97 7.28 2.80 -16.95
C ALA A 97 8.76 2.72 -17.29
N ARG A 98 9.13 1.71 -18.09
CA ARG A 98 10.49 1.50 -18.59
C ARG A 98 10.49 1.46 -20.11
N ARG A 99 11.32 2.28 -20.75
CA ARG A 99 11.51 2.24 -22.20
C ARG A 99 11.98 0.86 -22.66
N LYS A 100 11.29 0.30 -23.67
CA LYS A 100 11.73 -0.91 -24.37
C LYS A 100 13.06 -0.66 -25.08
N LYS A 101 14.00 -1.61 -24.97
CA LYS A 101 15.23 -1.60 -25.78
C LYS A 101 14.90 -2.04 -27.21
N SER A 102 14.25 -1.17 -27.98
CA SER A 102 13.96 -1.39 -29.41
C SER A 102 15.02 -0.74 -30.30
N ILE A 103 15.33 -1.37 -31.43
CA ILE A 103 16.14 -0.81 -32.53
C ILE A 103 15.29 0.14 -33.40
N ASP A 104 13.97 -0.02 -33.35
CA ASP A 104 12.99 0.81 -34.06
C ASP A 104 12.43 1.88 -33.13
N TYR A 105 12.66 3.15 -33.48
CA TYR A 105 12.33 4.35 -32.70
C TYR A 105 10.85 4.77 -32.76
N ASP A 106 10.00 4.06 -33.52
CA ASP A 106 8.62 4.47 -33.83
C ASP A 106 7.52 3.78 -33.00
N ALA A 107 7.87 2.85 -32.10
CA ALA A 107 6.90 2.25 -31.18
C ALA A 107 6.97 2.94 -29.82
N ASN A 108 5.90 3.62 -29.43
CA ASN A 108 5.69 4.21 -28.11
C ASN A 108 5.42 3.12 -27.03
N ASP A 109 6.12 1.99 -27.11
CA ASP A 109 5.90 0.80 -26.28
C ASP A 109 6.70 0.92 -24.98
N GLY A 110 6.06 1.39 -23.91
CA GLY A 110 6.56 1.26 -22.56
C GLY A 110 6.54 -0.20 -22.08
N ILE A 111 7.48 -0.60 -21.24
CA ILE A 111 7.41 -1.83 -20.44
C ILE A 111 6.90 -1.42 -19.06
N THR A 112 5.75 -1.94 -18.67
CA THR A 112 5.19 -1.80 -17.34
C THR A 112 5.92 -2.72 -16.36
N VAL A 113 6.50 -2.15 -15.31
CA VAL A 113 7.19 -2.87 -14.24
C VAL A 113 6.40 -2.67 -12.94
N PRO A 114 5.78 -3.73 -12.38
CA PRO A 114 5.06 -3.62 -11.12
C PRO A 114 6.06 -3.37 -9.98
N LEU A 115 5.84 -2.30 -9.21
CA LEU A 115 6.66 -1.99 -8.03
C LEU A 115 6.02 -2.50 -6.73
N SER A 116 4.69 -2.54 -6.67
CA SER A 116 3.92 -3.14 -5.59
C SER A 116 2.95 -4.21 -6.13
N ILE A 117 2.39 -5.00 -5.21
CA ILE A 117 1.34 -5.97 -5.48
C ILE A 117 0.21 -5.65 -4.51
N ASP A 118 -1.01 -5.48 -5.00
CA ASP A 118 -2.17 -5.17 -4.16
C ASP A 118 -2.40 -6.28 -3.12
N GLN A 119 -2.71 -5.90 -1.89
CA GLN A 119 -2.97 -6.86 -0.81
C GLN A 119 -4.48 -7.10 -0.66
N ASN A 120 -5.07 -7.73 -1.68
CA ASN A 120 -6.49 -8.10 -1.67
C ASN A 120 -6.73 -9.28 -0.69
N PRO A 121 -7.92 -9.38 -0.07
CA PRO A 121 -8.24 -10.44 0.90
C PRO A 121 -8.07 -11.88 0.42
N ASP A 122 -8.19 -12.13 -0.88
CA ASP A 122 -8.01 -13.43 -1.55
C ASP A 122 -6.59 -13.66 -2.08
N SER A 123 -5.66 -12.71 -1.85
CA SER A 123 -4.26 -12.90 -2.22
C SER A 123 -3.65 -14.07 -1.43
N PRO A 124 -2.83 -14.93 -2.07
CA PRO A 124 -2.14 -16.01 -1.37
C PRO A 124 -1.34 -15.49 -0.18
N GLY A 125 -1.40 -16.17 0.96
CA GLY A 125 -0.77 -15.74 2.22
C GLY A 125 -1.57 -14.69 3.00
N GLU A 126 -2.17 -13.70 2.33
CA GLU A 126 -3.11 -12.77 2.98
C GLU A 126 -4.38 -13.51 3.42
N GLN A 127 -4.99 -14.26 2.49
CA GLN A 127 -6.16 -15.08 2.76
C GLN A 127 -5.88 -16.13 3.83
N GLU A 128 -4.72 -16.78 3.77
CA GLU A 128 -4.30 -17.77 4.75
C GLU A 128 -4.19 -17.15 6.15
N ARG A 129 -3.57 -15.97 6.26
CA ARG A 129 -3.46 -15.24 7.53
C ARG A 129 -4.83 -14.88 8.10
N ILE A 130 -5.74 -14.38 7.25
CA ILE A 130 -7.09 -13.99 7.67
C ILE A 130 -7.86 -15.21 8.19
N ILE A 131 -7.86 -16.32 7.46
CA ILE A 131 -8.56 -17.56 7.85
C ILE A 131 -7.96 -18.14 9.13
N GLN A 132 -6.63 -18.17 9.27
CA GLN A 132 -5.94 -18.66 10.47
C GLN A 132 -6.25 -17.80 11.71
N ALA A 133 -6.50 -16.50 11.53
CA ALA A 133 -6.90 -15.59 12.60
C ALA A 133 -8.42 -15.65 12.91
N GLY A 134 -9.19 -16.50 12.21
CA GLY A 134 -10.63 -16.67 12.43
C GLY A 134 -11.51 -15.71 11.64
N GLY A 135 -10.95 -14.96 10.69
CA GLY A 135 -11.70 -14.14 9.74
C GLY A 135 -12.27 -14.94 8.58
N PHE A 136 -13.18 -14.30 7.85
CA PHE A 136 -13.82 -14.87 6.66
C PHE A 136 -13.48 -14.03 5.44
N VAL A 137 -13.30 -14.69 4.29
CA VAL A 137 -13.04 -14.02 3.00
C VAL A 137 -14.15 -14.39 2.02
N SER A 138 -14.83 -13.39 1.47
CA SER A 138 -15.81 -13.58 0.40
C SER A 138 -15.21 -13.23 -0.97
N PRO A 139 -15.73 -13.80 -2.07
CA PRO A 139 -15.41 -13.30 -3.39
C PRO A 139 -15.81 -11.82 -3.56
N PRO A 140 -15.29 -11.14 -4.58
CA PRO A 140 -15.74 -9.81 -4.95
C PRO A 140 -17.27 -9.73 -5.14
N PRO A 141 -17.92 -8.63 -4.75
CA PRO A 141 -19.35 -8.45 -4.98
C PRO A 141 -19.68 -8.30 -6.47
N GLU A 142 -18.76 -7.75 -7.26
CA GLU A 142 -18.90 -7.57 -8.72
C GLU A 142 -17.55 -7.83 -9.42
N PRO A 143 -17.55 -8.22 -10.71
CA PRO A 143 -16.33 -8.36 -11.50
C PRO A 143 -15.53 -7.06 -11.53
N GLY A 144 -14.22 -7.15 -11.28
CA GLY A 144 -13.31 -5.99 -11.25
C GLY A 144 -13.11 -5.39 -9.87
N LEU A 145 -13.96 -5.71 -8.89
CA LEU A 145 -13.78 -5.28 -7.50
C LEU A 145 -12.93 -6.28 -6.70
N SER A 146 -12.42 -5.84 -5.54
CA SER A 146 -11.67 -6.70 -4.63
C SER A 146 -12.59 -7.61 -3.78
N SER A 147 -12.05 -8.74 -3.35
CA SER A 147 -12.63 -9.63 -2.33
C SER A 147 -12.80 -8.87 -1.00
N ARG A 148 -13.55 -9.46 -0.04
CA ARG A 148 -13.85 -8.79 1.24
C ARG A 148 -13.48 -9.64 2.46
N VAL A 149 -12.91 -9.01 3.49
CA VAL A 149 -12.71 -9.59 4.84
C VAL A 149 -13.92 -9.32 5.72
N TRP A 150 -14.36 -10.34 6.47
CA TRP A 150 -15.49 -10.27 7.39
C TRP A 150 -15.19 -10.81 8.78
N LEU A 151 -15.91 -10.27 9.77
CA LEU A 151 -15.88 -10.71 11.18
C LEU A 151 -16.77 -11.93 11.46
N ASP A 152 -17.76 -12.19 10.62
CA ASP A 152 -18.71 -13.28 10.76
C ASP A 152 -18.91 -14.05 9.46
N SER A 153 -19.21 -15.34 9.58
CA SER A 153 -19.41 -16.24 8.45
C SER A 153 -20.67 -15.93 7.63
N SER A 154 -21.60 -15.15 8.17
CA SER A 154 -22.79 -14.68 7.46
C SER A 154 -22.57 -13.38 6.68
N HIS A 155 -21.36 -12.80 6.72
CA HIS A 155 -20.99 -11.57 6.03
C HIS A 155 -21.95 -10.40 6.32
N THR A 156 -22.31 -10.21 7.59
CA THR A 156 -23.30 -9.20 8.01
C THR A 156 -22.69 -7.97 8.67
N GLN A 157 -21.43 -8.04 9.10
CA GLN A 157 -20.70 -6.94 9.72
C GLN A 157 -19.84 -6.19 8.68
N ILE A 158 -18.54 -6.04 8.97
CA ILE A 158 -17.57 -5.31 8.14
C ILE A 158 -17.21 -6.15 6.93
N GLY A 159 -17.25 -5.55 5.73
CA GLY A 159 -16.71 -6.11 4.50
C GLY A 159 -15.58 -5.24 3.96
N LEU A 160 -14.35 -5.42 4.48
CA LEU A 160 -13.19 -4.60 4.09
C LEU A 160 -12.55 -5.11 2.79
N ALA A 161 -12.26 -4.20 1.85
CA ALA A 161 -11.76 -4.50 0.50
C ALA A 161 -10.30 -4.95 0.41
N MET A 162 -9.56 -4.85 1.51
CA MET A 162 -8.11 -5.02 1.56
C MET A 162 -7.71 -5.83 2.78
N ALA A 163 -6.64 -6.60 2.66
CA ALA A 163 -6.09 -7.42 3.75
C ALA A 163 -5.14 -6.64 4.66
N ARG A 164 -4.73 -5.44 4.24
CA ARG A 164 -3.81 -4.56 4.97
C ARG A 164 -4.28 -3.12 4.90
N SER A 165 -4.24 -2.44 6.03
CA SER A 165 -4.64 -1.03 6.16
C SER A 165 -4.05 -0.44 7.44
N ILE A 166 -3.94 0.87 7.51
CA ILE A 166 -3.74 1.61 8.76
C ILE A 166 -5.14 2.02 9.26
N GLY A 167 -5.48 1.77 10.52
CA GLY A 167 -6.85 1.91 11.03
C GLY A 167 -7.62 0.58 10.98
N ASP A 168 -8.93 0.61 10.77
CA ASP A 168 -9.81 -0.58 10.74
C ASP A 168 -9.61 -1.52 11.94
N HIS A 169 -9.50 -0.96 13.15
CA HIS A 169 -9.13 -1.71 14.34
C HIS A 169 -10.10 -2.85 14.66
N ALA A 170 -11.35 -2.76 14.20
CA ALA A 170 -12.35 -3.81 14.36
C ALA A 170 -11.95 -5.13 13.69
N VAL A 171 -11.20 -5.11 12.58
CA VAL A 171 -10.79 -6.31 11.83
C VAL A 171 -9.34 -6.73 12.05
N LYS A 172 -8.57 -5.98 12.85
CA LYS A 172 -7.19 -6.37 13.20
C LYS A 172 -7.11 -7.73 13.90
N GLY A 173 -8.12 -8.03 14.72
CA GLY A 173 -8.23 -9.31 15.43
C GLY A 173 -8.46 -10.53 14.53
N VAL A 174 -8.88 -10.34 13.28
CA VAL A 174 -9.16 -11.40 12.30
C VAL A 174 -8.17 -11.42 11.13
N GLY A 175 -6.98 -10.85 11.33
CA GLY A 175 -5.86 -10.98 10.39
C GLY A 175 -5.68 -9.84 9.41
N VAL A 176 -6.41 -8.73 9.52
CA VAL A 176 -6.03 -7.48 8.83
C VAL A 176 -4.85 -6.84 9.57
N ILE A 177 -3.82 -6.37 8.86
CA ILE A 177 -2.59 -5.83 9.49
C ILE A 177 -2.15 -4.52 8.85
N ALA A 178 -1.50 -3.65 9.62
CA ALA A 178 -0.91 -2.41 9.09
C ALA A 178 0.50 -2.60 8.54
N GLU A 179 1.17 -3.71 8.85
CA GLU A 179 2.54 -3.94 8.38
C GLU A 179 2.58 -4.04 6.84
N PRO A 180 3.38 -3.19 6.16
CA PRO A 180 3.43 -3.14 4.70
C PRO A 180 4.29 -4.25 4.12
N VAL A 181 4.03 -4.57 2.85
CA VAL A 181 5.00 -5.26 1.99
C VAL A 181 6.01 -4.24 1.48
N VAL A 182 7.30 -4.50 1.69
CA VAL A 182 8.38 -3.61 1.24
C VAL A 182 9.24 -4.26 0.16
N THR A 183 9.19 -3.72 -1.05
CA THR A 183 10.01 -4.12 -2.20
C THR A 183 11.09 -3.06 -2.49
N VAL A 184 12.09 -3.44 -3.29
CA VAL A 184 13.17 -2.52 -3.68
C VAL A 184 13.43 -2.67 -5.16
N HIS A 185 13.38 -1.55 -5.87
CA HIS A 185 13.77 -1.44 -7.27
C HIS A 185 15.07 -0.65 -7.39
N THR A 186 15.98 -1.10 -8.26
CA THR A 186 17.19 -0.34 -8.59
C THR A 186 16.94 0.38 -9.90
N VAL A 187 16.99 1.71 -9.87
CA VAL A 187 16.72 2.57 -11.03
C VAL A 187 17.74 2.29 -12.12
N GLU A 188 17.24 1.99 -13.30
CA GLU A 188 18.01 1.76 -14.52
C GLU A 188 17.85 2.91 -15.51
N LYS A 189 18.77 3.00 -16.49
CA LYS A 189 18.75 4.06 -17.51
C LYS A 189 17.45 4.11 -18.33
N GLY A 190 16.74 2.98 -18.45
CA GLY A 190 15.50 2.89 -19.20
C GLY A 190 14.26 3.26 -18.39
N ASP A 191 14.37 3.49 -17.08
CA ASP A 191 13.23 3.87 -16.25
C ASP A 191 12.89 5.34 -16.51
N GLU A 192 11.62 5.61 -16.84
CA GLU A 192 11.20 6.95 -17.29
C GLU A 192 10.38 7.66 -16.22
N PHE A 193 9.29 7.05 -15.77
CA PHE A 193 8.42 7.59 -14.74
C PHE A 193 7.77 6.49 -13.90
N MET A 194 7.22 6.89 -12.76
CA MET A 194 6.50 6.03 -11.85
C MET A 194 5.10 6.61 -11.60
N ILE A 195 4.08 5.77 -11.63
CA ILE A 195 2.71 6.11 -11.27
C ILE A 195 2.43 5.56 -9.87
N LEU A 196 1.98 6.44 -8.96
CA LEU A 196 1.35 6.06 -7.70
C LEU A 196 -0.09 6.52 -7.77
N ALA A 197 -1.03 5.60 -7.57
CA ALA A 197 -2.45 5.95 -7.49
C ALA A 197 -3.17 5.00 -6.53
N THR A 198 -4.38 5.40 -6.13
CA THR A 198 -5.28 4.54 -5.38
C THR A 198 -6.15 3.70 -6.33
N ASP A 199 -6.97 2.83 -5.78
CA ASP A 199 -7.87 1.94 -6.52
C ASP A 199 -8.85 2.69 -7.44
N GLY A 200 -9.19 3.95 -7.12
CA GLY A 200 -9.98 4.83 -7.99
C GLY A 200 -9.38 5.05 -9.39
N VAL A 201 -8.11 4.71 -9.63
CA VAL A 201 -7.52 4.56 -10.97
C VAL A 201 -7.45 3.08 -11.38
N TRP A 202 -6.93 2.22 -10.50
CA TRP A 202 -6.57 0.84 -10.82
C TRP A 202 -7.75 -0.12 -10.98
N GLU A 203 -8.95 0.25 -10.51
CA GLU A 203 -10.20 -0.47 -10.80
C GLU A 203 -10.66 -0.26 -12.26
N PHE A 204 -10.25 0.83 -12.90
CA PHE A 204 -10.75 1.23 -14.23
C PHE A 204 -9.70 1.12 -15.33
N LEU A 205 -8.41 1.16 -14.98
CA LEU A 205 -7.30 1.07 -15.93
C LEU A 205 -6.33 -0.04 -15.53
N SER A 206 -5.91 -0.83 -16.52
CA SER A 206 -4.77 -1.73 -16.31
C SER A 206 -3.48 -0.94 -16.09
N SER A 207 -2.47 -1.58 -15.51
CA SER A 207 -1.18 -0.92 -15.28
C SER A 207 -0.51 -0.54 -16.61
N GLU A 208 -0.74 -1.35 -17.65
CA GLU A 208 -0.30 -1.16 -19.02
C GLU A 208 -1.01 0.03 -19.66
N ASP A 209 -2.35 0.08 -19.62
CA ASP A 209 -3.11 1.21 -20.18
C ASP A 209 -2.70 2.54 -19.52
N ALA A 210 -2.50 2.54 -18.20
CA ALA A 210 -2.07 3.72 -17.48
C ALA A 210 -0.66 4.19 -17.89
N VAL A 211 0.27 3.25 -18.16
CA VAL A 211 1.62 3.57 -18.65
C VAL A 211 1.57 4.09 -20.10
N ASP A 212 0.71 3.53 -20.94
CA ASP A 212 0.60 3.94 -22.35
C ASP A 212 -0.06 5.32 -22.52
N ILE A 213 -0.89 5.74 -21.56
CA ILE A 213 -1.58 7.05 -21.56
C ILE A 213 -0.65 8.21 -21.15
N VAL A 214 0.29 7.98 -20.22
CA VAL A 214 1.16 9.02 -19.61
C VAL A 214 2.36 9.34 -20.49
#